data_AF-A0A402CQJ7-F1
#
_entry.id   AF-A0A402CQJ7-F1
#
_cell.length_a   1.000
_cell.length_b   1.000
_cell.length_c   1.000
_cell.angle_alpha   90.00
_cell.angle_beta   90.00
_cell.angle_gamma   90.00
#
_symmetry.space_group_name_H-M   'P 1'
#
loop_
_entity.id
_entity.type
_entity.pdbx_description
1 polymer ?
#
loop_
_entity_poly.entity_id
_entity_poly.type
_entity_poly.pdbx_seq_one_letter_code
_entity_poly.pdbx_strand_id
1 'polypeptide(L)'
;MITEPTTEAAAPKPSVSYHRWLQTPVAVGAAYFAYNVAIPNVPIEKLRLPQSVLSILVIASTLVFMFLLLWVPRAIIAREWNTAKCIQGALLFGVLWAVTTFAWHAKHTYHVRPSIRGLMLAVSLAFFGALLSRIVREAKMLLPIALVAMVIDVLGAMMPRGFTRDIYEQHPGVIPSFSVPMPGIGSLEPISYVGPGDALFIAFFFGIVQRYRLNMSGTFWMMFGLLSAAMLAVNAGVGNIAALLPMGIAVIVANFRYFKFDRSEMFAMIYAGILAVVLAAGFFAFSHKQFFGKKPSPARAQGTLPLQQTAPSAKKN
;
A
#
# COMPACT_ATOMS: atom_id res chain seq x y z
N MET A 1 -21.42 15.13 53.74
CA MET A 1 -20.03 14.65 53.57
C MET A 1 -19.60 14.98 52.16
N ILE A 2 -18.73 15.97 52.01
CA ILE A 2 -18.15 16.39 50.74
C ILE A 2 -16.86 15.59 50.61
N THR A 3 -16.84 14.58 49.73
CA THR A 3 -15.64 13.78 49.45
C THR A 3 -14.69 14.61 48.61
N GLU A 4 -13.50 14.89 49.16
CA GLU A 4 -12.43 15.59 48.46
C GLU A 4 -12.03 14.85 47.16
N PRO A 5 -11.72 15.58 46.08
CA PRO A 5 -11.18 14.98 44.87
C PRO A 5 -9.77 14.46 45.16
N THR A 6 -9.62 13.14 45.19
CA THR A 6 -8.32 12.47 45.23
C THR A 6 -7.50 12.93 44.03
N THR A 7 -6.46 13.71 44.28
CA THR A 7 -5.41 14.10 43.35
C THR A 7 -4.70 12.87 42.85
N GLU A 8 -5.22 12.28 41.78
CA GLU A 8 -4.62 11.17 41.05
C GLU A 8 -3.26 11.64 40.51
N ALA A 9 -2.18 11.18 41.16
CA ALA A 9 -0.82 11.56 40.83
C ALA A 9 -0.55 11.29 39.34
N ALA A 10 -0.36 12.36 38.57
CA ALA A 10 -0.10 12.27 37.14
C ALA A 10 1.11 11.37 36.90
N ALA A 11 0.87 10.20 36.30
CA ALA A 11 1.92 9.23 36.00
C ALA A 11 3.04 9.93 35.22
N PRO A 12 4.32 9.73 35.60
CA PRO A 12 5.45 10.42 34.99
C PRO A 12 5.47 10.13 33.50
N LYS A 13 5.40 11.19 32.68
CA LYS A 13 5.52 11.08 31.23
C LYS A 13 6.90 10.47 30.93
N PRO A 14 6.99 9.29 30.29
CA PRO A 14 8.28 8.69 29.99
C PRO A 14 9.06 9.60 29.04
N SER A 15 10.16 10.17 29.53
CA SER A 15 11.07 11.03 28.79
C SER A 15 11.99 10.21 27.89
N VAL A 16 11.42 9.53 26.89
CA VAL A 16 12.23 8.81 25.90
C VAL A 16 12.72 9.80 24.84
N SER A 17 13.85 10.44 25.15
CA SER A 17 14.60 11.32 24.25
C SER A 17 15.51 10.51 23.31
N TYR A 18 14.97 9.53 22.59
CA TYR A 18 15.74 8.79 21.58
C TYR A 18 15.28 9.14 20.15
N HIS A 19 16.14 9.89 19.47
CA HIS A 19 16.22 10.20 18.04
C HIS A 19 14.96 10.77 17.34
N ARG A 20 14.54 11.98 17.72
CA ARG A 20 13.54 12.79 16.97
C ARG A 20 13.87 13.00 15.48
N TRP A 21 15.15 12.90 15.07
CA TRP A 21 15.59 13.15 13.70
C TRP A 21 15.33 11.97 12.75
N LEU A 22 15.51 10.72 13.21
CA LEU A 22 15.19 9.49 12.49
C LEU A 22 13.69 9.31 12.22
N GLN A 23 12.83 10.09 12.91
CA GLN A 23 11.39 10.12 12.70
C GLN A 23 10.92 11.35 11.91
N THR A 24 11.81 12.02 11.20
CA THR A 24 11.39 13.08 10.27
C THR A 24 10.88 12.44 8.98
N PRO A 25 9.66 12.78 8.52
CA PRO A 25 9.14 12.28 7.23
C PRO A 25 10.11 12.52 6.07
N VAL A 26 10.87 13.63 6.13
CA VAL A 26 11.88 13.99 5.14
C VAL A 26 13.03 12.99 5.10
N ALA A 27 13.63 12.63 6.24
CA ALA A 27 14.73 11.67 6.27
C ALA A 27 14.29 10.27 5.79
N VAL A 28 13.11 9.82 6.21
CA VAL A 28 12.57 8.52 5.77
C VAL A 28 12.23 8.52 4.28
N GLY A 29 11.62 9.61 3.79
CA GLY A 29 11.36 9.79 2.35
C GLY A 29 12.64 9.85 1.52
N ALA A 30 13.68 10.51 2.03
CA ALA A 30 14.99 10.55 1.39
C ALA A 30 15.66 9.16 1.35
N ALA A 31 15.58 8.40 2.45
CA ALA A 31 16.07 7.01 2.49
C ALA A 31 15.30 6.11 1.51
N TYR A 32 13.98 6.22 1.47
CA TYR A 32 13.13 5.53 0.49
C TYR A 32 13.54 5.88 -0.94
N PHE A 33 13.71 7.16 -1.25
CA PHE A 33 14.13 7.61 -2.57
C PHE A 33 15.52 7.11 -2.94
N ALA A 34 16.50 7.31 -2.07
CA ALA A 34 17.88 6.88 -2.28
C ALA A 34 17.96 5.36 -2.51
N TYR A 35 17.22 4.58 -1.73
CA TYR A 35 17.13 3.13 -1.90
C TYR A 35 16.57 2.74 -3.28
N ASN A 36 15.44 3.31 -3.69
CA ASN A 36 14.80 3.02 -4.98
C ASN A 36 15.65 3.45 -6.18
N VAL A 37 16.48 4.49 -6.02
CA VAL A 37 17.44 4.91 -7.05
C VAL A 37 18.68 4.03 -7.04
N ALA A 38 19.23 3.68 -5.88
CA ALA A 38 20.51 2.97 -5.80
C ALA A 38 20.44 1.50 -6.23
N ILE A 39 19.40 0.78 -5.80
CA ILE A 39 19.30 -0.68 -5.96
C ILE A 39 19.28 -1.14 -7.44
N PRO A 40 18.52 -0.51 -8.35
CA PRO A 40 18.56 -0.87 -9.77
C PRO A 40 19.91 -0.60 -10.44
N ASN A 41 20.74 0.29 -9.87
CA ASN A 41 22.06 0.63 -10.42
C ASN A 41 23.18 -0.32 -9.97
N VAL A 42 22.87 -1.35 -9.16
CA VAL A 42 23.86 -2.34 -8.73
C VAL A 42 24.19 -3.27 -9.92
N PRO A 43 25.46 -3.37 -10.38
CA PRO A 43 25.83 -4.10 -11.60
C PRO A 43 25.93 -5.62 -11.36
N ILE A 44 24.84 -6.26 -10.93
CA ILE A 44 24.79 -7.68 -10.56
C ILE A 44 25.18 -8.60 -11.72
N GLU A 45 24.85 -8.24 -12.96
CA GLU A 45 25.19 -9.02 -14.15
C GLU A 45 26.70 -9.25 -14.31
N LYS A 46 27.52 -8.28 -13.89
CA LYS A 46 28.98 -8.36 -13.98
C LYS A 46 29.57 -9.30 -12.93
N LEU A 47 28.86 -9.50 -11.81
CA LEU A 47 29.35 -10.24 -10.65
C LEU A 47 29.18 -11.77 -10.77
N ARG A 48 28.42 -12.28 -11.76
CA ARG A 48 28.16 -13.72 -11.98
C ARG A 48 27.85 -14.48 -10.68
N LEU A 49 26.98 -13.92 -9.85
CA LEU A 49 26.67 -14.46 -8.52
C LEU A 49 25.92 -15.81 -8.64
N PRO A 50 26.15 -16.76 -7.72
CA PRO A 50 25.36 -17.99 -7.67
C PRO A 50 23.89 -17.68 -7.33
N GLN A 51 22.97 -18.53 -7.82
CA GLN A 51 21.53 -18.33 -7.67
C GLN A 51 21.07 -18.14 -6.22
N SER A 52 21.71 -18.82 -5.26
CA SER A 52 21.40 -18.68 -3.83
C SER A 52 21.63 -17.25 -3.32
N VAL A 53 22.72 -16.61 -3.75
CA VAL A 53 23.04 -15.23 -3.37
C VAL A 53 22.05 -14.25 -4.02
N LEU A 54 21.65 -14.49 -5.27
CA LEU A 54 20.62 -13.68 -5.93
C LEU A 54 19.28 -13.76 -5.17
N SER A 55 18.86 -14.95 -4.76
CA SER A 55 17.64 -15.13 -3.95
C SER A 55 17.73 -14.37 -2.62
N ILE A 56 18.87 -14.43 -1.92
CA ILE A 56 19.08 -13.70 -0.67
C ILE A 56 18.99 -12.18 -0.91
N LEU A 57 19.58 -11.68 -2.00
CA LEU A 57 19.49 -10.27 -2.35
C LEU A 57 18.05 -9.83 -2.66
N VAL A 58 17.28 -10.63 -3.41
CA VAL A 58 15.86 -10.37 -3.69
C VAL A 58 15.03 -10.33 -2.41
N ILE A 59 15.24 -11.29 -1.50
CA ILE A 59 14.57 -11.31 -0.19
C ILE A 59 14.94 -10.07 0.61
N ALA A 60 16.23 -9.79 0.78
CA ALA A 60 16.72 -8.63 1.54
C ALA A 60 16.19 -7.32 0.96
N SER A 61 16.18 -7.19 -0.36
CA SER A 61 15.65 -6.00 -1.03
C SER A 61 14.15 -5.83 -0.81
N THR A 62 13.38 -6.92 -0.92
CA THR A 62 11.94 -6.91 -0.63
C THR A 62 11.68 -6.46 0.80
N LEU A 63 12.45 -6.98 1.77
CA LEU A 63 12.32 -6.60 3.18
C LEU A 63 12.65 -5.12 3.42
N VAL A 64 13.76 -4.61 2.85
CA VAL A 64 14.13 -3.20 3.00
C VAL A 64 13.09 -2.28 2.35
N PHE A 65 12.62 -2.62 1.16
CA PHE A 65 11.56 -1.89 0.47
C PHE A 65 10.29 -1.82 1.32
N MET A 66 9.80 -2.97 1.79
CA MET A 66 8.58 -3.06 2.62
C MET A 66 8.72 -2.27 3.92
N PHE A 67 9.88 -2.34 4.56
CA PHE A 67 10.16 -1.57 5.76
C PHE A 67 10.10 -0.06 5.50
N LEU A 68 10.77 0.43 4.46
CA LEU A 68 10.75 1.86 4.10
C LEU A 68 9.35 2.32 3.68
N LEU A 69 8.63 1.50 2.91
CA LEU A 69 7.27 1.78 2.47
C LEU A 69 6.29 1.93 3.65
N LEU A 70 6.42 1.11 4.69
CA LEU A 70 5.64 1.26 5.92
C LEU A 70 6.12 2.43 6.79
N TRP A 71 7.42 2.73 6.76
CA TRP A 71 7.98 3.77 7.62
C TRP A 71 7.58 5.17 7.15
N VAL A 72 7.48 5.42 5.84
CA VAL A 72 7.03 6.72 5.29
C VAL A 72 5.67 7.18 5.87
N PRO A 73 4.56 6.41 5.73
CA PRO A 73 3.27 6.82 6.28
C PRO A 73 3.30 6.90 7.81
N ARG A 74 3.99 5.97 8.50
CA ARG A 74 4.16 6.03 9.95
C ARG A 74 4.81 7.33 10.41
N ALA A 75 5.88 7.76 9.75
CA ALA A 75 6.61 8.98 10.08
C ALA A 75 5.73 10.23 9.85
N ILE A 76 4.95 10.26 8.78
CA ILE A 76 3.99 11.33 8.50
C ILE A 76 2.92 11.39 9.59
N ILE A 77 2.32 10.25 9.93
CA ILE A 77 1.20 10.16 10.88
C ILE A 77 1.63 10.48 12.31
N ALA A 78 2.85 10.13 12.70
CA ALA A 78 3.40 10.41 14.02
C ALA A 78 3.49 11.92 14.35
N ARG A 79 3.37 12.80 13.35
CA ARG A 79 3.40 14.26 13.54
C ARG A 79 2.06 14.89 13.89
N GLU A 80 0.97 14.13 13.90
CA GLU A 80 -0.36 14.60 14.31
C GLU A 80 -0.76 15.92 13.62
N TRP A 81 -0.59 15.96 12.30
CA TRP A 81 -0.95 17.12 11.47
C TRP A 81 -2.42 17.52 11.69
N ASN A 82 -2.72 18.82 11.57
CA ASN A 82 -4.10 19.30 11.56
C ASN A 82 -4.78 19.04 10.21
N THR A 83 -6.08 19.30 10.10
CA THR A 83 -6.86 18.99 8.87
C THR A 83 -6.40 19.78 7.66
N ALA A 84 -6.15 21.07 7.82
CA ALA A 84 -5.66 21.90 6.74
C ALA A 84 -4.34 21.37 6.17
N LYS A 85 -3.37 21.00 7.02
CA LYS A 85 -2.08 20.45 6.58
C LYS A 85 -2.20 19.08 5.95
N CYS A 86 -3.12 18.21 6.39
CA CYS A 86 -3.39 16.95 5.71
C CYS A 86 -3.94 17.18 4.29
N ILE A 87 -4.90 18.09 4.14
CA ILE A 87 -5.48 18.42 2.83
C ILE A 87 -4.41 19.03 1.92
N GLN A 88 -3.65 20.02 2.42
CA GLN A 88 -2.56 20.64 1.68
C GLN A 88 -1.50 19.62 1.26
N GLY A 89 -1.09 18.72 2.17
CA GLY A 89 -0.14 17.66 1.88
C GLY A 89 -0.66 16.69 0.82
N ALA A 90 -1.89 16.19 0.98
CA ALA A 90 -2.50 15.28 0.00
C ALA A 90 -2.58 15.91 -1.39
N LEU A 91 -3.04 17.16 -1.50
CA LEU A 91 -3.16 17.90 -2.75
C LEU A 91 -1.80 18.23 -3.37
N LEU A 92 -0.85 18.78 -2.59
CA LEU A 92 0.47 19.15 -3.09
C LEU A 92 1.20 17.93 -3.66
N PHE A 93 1.32 16.87 -2.87
CA PHE A 93 2.01 15.66 -3.31
C PHE A 93 1.22 14.90 -4.39
N GLY A 94 -0.11 14.99 -4.40
CA GLY A 94 -0.96 14.43 -5.45
C GLY A 94 -0.76 15.14 -6.80
N VAL A 95 -0.67 16.47 -6.79
CA VAL A 95 -0.36 17.27 -7.99
C VAL A 95 1.06 16.98 -8.48
N LEU A 96 2.05 16.91 -7.59
CA LEU A 96 3.42 16.55 -7.97
C LEU A 96 3.50 15.13 -8.56
N TRP A 97 2.77 14.18 -8.00
CA TRP A 97 2.61 12.84 -8.58
C TRP A 97 1.97 12.89 -9.97
N ALA A 98 0.89 13.67 -10.16
CA ALA A 98 0.24 13.79 -11.46
C ALA A 98 1.16 14.43 -12.51
N VAL A 99 1.90 15.49 -12.16
CA VAL A 99 2.86 16.15 -13.05
C VAL A 99 3.99 15.19 -13.45
N THR A 100 4.57 14.46 -12.49
CA THR A 100 5.62 13.47 -12.78
C THR A 100 5.13 12.27 -13.59
N THR A 101 3.84 11.95 -13.48
CA THR A 101 3.19 10.88 -14.25
C THR A 101 2.87 11.32 -15.67
N PHE A 102 2.22 12.46 -15.86
CA PHE A 102 1.63 12.87 -17.15
C PHE A 102 2.42 13.93 -17.93
N ALA A 103 3.17 14.81 -17.27
CA ALA A 103 3.88 15.90 -17.95
C ALA A 103 5.35 15.58 -18.23
N TRP A 104 5.99 14.78 -17.37
CA TRP A 104 7.42 14.49 -17.47
C TRP A 104 7.72 13.42 -18.54
N HIS A 105 8.16 13.84 -19.75
CA HIS A 105 8.51 12.94 -20.86
C HIS A 105 10.03 12.82 -21.14
N ALA A 106 10.89 12.97 -20.13
CA ALA A 106 12.34 12.83 -20.34
C ALA A 106 12.74 11.37 -20.66
N LYS A 107 13.47 11.20 -21.77
CA LYS A 107 13.93 9.89 -22.29
C LYS A 107 15.09 9.24 -21.50
N HIS A 108 15.70 9.92 -20.52
CA HIS A 108 17.00 9.50 -19.95
C HIS A 108 17.02 9.28 -18.42
N THR A 109 15.88 9.30 -17.72
CA THR A 109 15.84 9.16 -16.25
C THR A 109 15.13 7.89 -15.80
N TYR A 110 15.60 6.73 -16.29
CA TYR A 110 14.94 5.43 -16.14
C TYR A 110 14.63 5.02 -14.68
N HIS A 111 15.49 5.34 -13.71
CA HIS A 111 15.27 4.96 -12.30
C HIS A 111 14.81 6.11 -11.38
N VAL A 112 15.18 7.36 -11.71
CA VAL A 112 14.83 8.52 -10.88
C VAL A 112 13.34 8.83 -10.97
N ARG A 113 12.77 8.82 -12.18
CA ARG A 113 11.36 9.18 -12.38
C ARG A 113 10.39 8.23 -11.65
N PRO A 114 10.50 6.89 -11.77
CA PRO A 114 9.62 5.98 -11.03
C PRO A 114 9.75 6.13 -9.51
N SER A 115 10.97 6.39 -9.02
CA SER A 115 11.25 6.59 -7.59
C SER A 115 10.59 7.85 -7.04
N ILE A 116 10.70 8.99 -7.75
CA ILE A 116 10.02 10.23 -7.37
C ILE A 116 8.50 10.01 -7.41
N ARG A 117 7.98 9.45 -8.50
CA ARG A 117 6.54 9.20 -8.66
C ARG A 117 6.00 8.33 -7.53
N GLY A 118 6.66 7.21 -7.22
CA GLY A 118 6.27 6.30 -6.14
C GLY A 118 6.28 6.99 -4.78
N LEU A 119 7.31 7.79 -4.47
CA LEU A 119 7.38 8.55 -3.23
C LEU A 119 6.28 9.61 -3.13
N MET A 120 6.06 10.41 -4.18
CA MET A 120 5.02 11.45 -4.19
C MET A 120 3.63 10.83 -3.99
N LEU A 121 3.35 9.69 -4.65
CA LEU A 121 2.12 8.94 -4.48
C LEU A 121 1.97 8.45 -3.03
N ALA A 122 2.99 7.78 -2.48
CA ALA A 122 2.96 7.26 -1.13
C ALA A 122 2.75 8.37 -0.09
N VAL A 123 3.40 9.53 -0.25
CA VAL A 123 3.24 10.68 0.65
C VAL A 123 1.85 11.29 0.52
N SER A 124 1.33 11.47 -0.70
CA SER A 124 -0.04 11.97 -0.94
C SER A 124 -1.08 11.06 -0.26
N LEU A 125 -0.98 9.75 -0.49
CA LEU A 125 -1.85 8.75 0.11
C LEU A 125 -1.67 8.65 1.63
N ALA A 126 -0.47 8.93 2.15
CA ALA A 126 -0.25 8.99 3.58
C ALA A 126 -1.04 10.12 4.26
N PHE A 127 -1.01 11.32 3.67
CA PHE A 127 -1.83 12.44 4.15
C PHE A 127 -3.32 12.20 3.97
N PHE A 128 -3.72 11.59 2.84
CA PHE A 128 -5.12 11.26 2.58
C PHE A 128 -5.64 10.19 3.55
N GLY A 129 -4.86 9.14 3.82
CA GLY A 129 -5.19 8.12 4.82
C GLY A 129 -5.29 8.72 6.24
N ALA A 130 -4.41 9.65 6.59
CA ALA A 130 -4.49 10.39 7.84
C ALA A 130 -5.73 11.30 7.94
N LEU A 131 -6.28 11.77 6.82
CA LEU A 131 -7.55 12.49 6.78
C LEU A 131 -8.72 11.52 6.97
N LEU A 132 -8.73 10.40 6.25
CA LEU A 132 -9.77 9.38 6.33
C LEU A 132 -9.88 8.76 7.73
N SER A 133 -8.76 8.58 8.43
CA SER A 133 -8.77 8.07 9.81
C SER A 133 -9.53 8.97 10.79
N ARG A 134 -9.80 10.23 10.41
CA ARG A 134 -10.61 11.15 11.20
C ARG A 134 -12.11 10.88 11.13
N ILE A 135 -12.57 10.23 10.06
CA ILE A 135 -13.98 9.84 9.87
C ILE A 135 -14.38 8.78 10.91
N VAL A 136 -13.44 7.89 11.25
CA VAL A 136 -13.64 6.87 12.28
C VAL A 136 -13.86 7.56 13.61
N ARG A 137 -14.99 7.31 14.29
CA ARG A 137 -15.32 8.01 15.55
C ARG A 137 -14.81 7.30 16.79
N GLU A 138 -14.67 5.97 16.72
CA GLU A 138 -14.31 5.13 17.84
C GLU A 138 -13.30 4.05 17.44
N ALA A 139 -12.40 3.66 18.36
CA ALA A 139 -11.43 2.60 18.13
C ALA A 139 -12.09 1.23 17.83
N LYS A 140 -13.27 0.99 18.41
CA LYS A 140 -14.07 -0.23 18.21
C LYS A 140 -14.48 -0.45 16.74
N MET A 141 -14.62 0.64 15.97
CA MET A 141 -14.92 0.58 14.54
C MET A 141 -13.76 0.04 13.69
N LEU A 142 -12.56 -0.09 14.25
CA LEU A 142 -11.40 -0.61 13.53
C LEU A 142 -11.62 -2.06 13.05
N LEU A 143 -12.25 -2.90 13.88
CA LEU A 143 -12.53 -4.30 13.56
C LEU A 143 -13.47 -4.44 12.34
N PRO A 144 -14.68 -3.86 12.33
CA PRO A 144 -15.58 -3.98 11.17
C PRO A 144 -14.97 -3.32 9.92
N ILE A 145 -14.26 -2.20 10.05
CA ILE A 145 -13.60 -1.57 8.90
C ILE A 145 -12.53 -2.48 8.31
N ALA A 146 -11.69 -3.10 9.16
CA ALA A 146 -10.70 -4.06 8.70
C ALA A 146 -11.36 -5.25 7.99
N LEU A 147 -12.40 -5.86 8.58
CA LEU A 147 -13.14 -6.97 7.97
C LEU A 147 -13.69 -6.62 6.59
N VAL A 148 -14.34 -5.47 6.46
CA VAL A 148 -14.89 -5.01 5.18
C VAL A 148 -13.79 -4.74 4.15
N ALA A 149 -12.70 -4.10 4.56
CA ALA A 149 -11.57 -3.84 3.67
C ALA A 149 -10.93 -5.15 3.16
N MET A 150 -10.76 -6.14 4.04
CA MET A 150 -10.25 -7.47 3.66
C MET A 150 -11.15 -8.14 2.62
N VAL A 151 -12.48 -8.06 2.78
CA VAL A 151 -13.41 -8.63 1.81
C VAL A 151 -13.34 -7.89 0.48
N ILE A 152 -13.44 -6.55 0.48
CA ILE A 152 -13.37 -5.75 -0.75
C ILE A 152 -12.10 -6.07 -1.54
N ASP A 153 -10.98 -6.25 -0.85
CA ASP A 153 -9.70 -6.56 -1.48
C ASP A 153 -9.65 -7.96 -2.09
N VAL A 154 -10.13 -8.98 -1.36
CA VAL A 154 -10.22 -10.35 -1.89
C VAL A 154 -11.14 -10.38 -3.12
N LEU A 155 -12.28 -9.68 -3.06
CA LEU A 155 -13.20 -9.59 -4.20
C LEU A 155 -12.56 -8.82 -5.38
N GLY A 156 -11.81 -7.75 -5.12
CA GLY A 156 -11.21 -6.89 -6.15
C GLY A 156 -9.95 -7.46 -6.80
N ALA A 157 -9.08 -8.10 -6.01
CA ALA A 157 -7.76 -8.55 -6.43
C ALA A 157 -7.70 -10.04 -6.82
N MET A 158 -8.50 -10.90 -6.17
CA MET A 158 -8.40 -12.36 -6.35
C MET A 158 -9.51 -12.96 -7.24
N MET A 159 -10.63 -12.25 -7.47
CA MET A 159 -11.64 -12.80 -8.36
C MET A 159 -11.20 -12.80 -9.83
N PRO A 160 -11.55 -13.85 -10.60
CA PRO A 160 -11.25 -13.93 -12.03
C PRO A 160 -11.83 -12.79 -12.88
N ARG A 161 -12.86 -12.09 -12.39
CA ARG A 161 -13.50 -10.93 -13.02
C ARG A 161 -13.40 -9.67 -12.16
N GLY A 162 -12.27 -9.51 -11.47
CA GLY A 162 -12.01 -8.36 -10.63
C GLY A 162 -11.80 -7.09 -11.46
N PHE A 163 -12.30 -5.95 -10.98
CA PHE A 163 -12.11 -4.63 -11.58
C PHE A 163 -10.63 -4.34 -11.93
N THR A 164 -9.72 -4.72 -11.03
CA THR A 164 -8.28 -4.53 -11.23
C THR A 164 -7.74 -5.37 -12.39
N ARG A 165 -8.24 -6.60 -12.55
CA ARG A 165 -7.84 -7.49 -13.62
C ARG A 165 -8.37 -7.02 -14.97
N ASP A 166 -9.63 -6.59 -15.03
CA ASP A 166 -10.23 -6.06 -16.25
C ASP A 166 -9.50 -4.78 -16.71
N ILE A 167 -9.14 -3.89 -15.78
CA ILE A 167 -8.31 -2.71 -16.09
C ILE A 167 -6.93 -3.12 -16.56
N TYR A 168 -6.31 -4.12 -15.95
CA TYR A 168 -5.00 -4.61 -16.38
C TYR A 168 -5.04 -5.13 -17.82
N GLU A 169 -6.05 -5.95 -18.14
CA GLU A 169 -6.21 -6.57 -19.47
C GLU A 169 -6.58 -5.53 -20.54
N GLN A 170 -7.40 -4.53 -20.21
CA GLN A 170 -7.83 -3.49 -21.16
C GLN A 170 -6.82 -2.34 -21.30
N HIS A 171 -6.09 -2.03 -20.23
CA HIS A 171 -5.21 -0.87 -20.14
C HIS A 171 -3.90 -1.18 -19.38
N PRO A 172 -3.00 -1.99 -19.96
CA PRO A 172 -1.79 -2.46 -19.26
C PRO A 172 -0.85 -1.33 -18.78
N GLY A 173 -0.89 -0.15 -19.41
CA GLY A 173 -0.10 1.01 -19.02
C GLY A 173 -0.62 1.78 -17.79
N VAL A 174 -1.85 1.51 -17.34
CA VAL A 174 -2.46 2.22 -16.22
C VAL A 174 -1.89 1.72 -14.90
N ILE A 175 -1.79 0.42 -14.68
CA ILE A 175 -1.35 -0.13 -13.38
C ILE A 175 0.04 0.39 -12.97
N PRO A 176 1.07 0.36 -13.83
CA PRO A 176 2.38 0.91 -13.48
C PRO A 176 2.35 2.42 -13.19
N SER A 177 1.38 3.16 -13.72
CA SER A 177 1.24 4.62 -13.52
C SER A 177 0.66 4.99 -12.17
N PHE A 178 -0.25 4.16 -11.65
CA PHE A 178 -0.95 4.37 -10.38
C PHE A 178 -0.37 3.54 -9.22
N SER A 179 0.69 2.78 -9.44
CA SER A 179 1.29 1.90 -8.43
C SER A 179 2.68 2.35 -8.03
N VAL A 180 3.09 1.92 -6.84
CA VAL A 180 4.45 2.10 -6.35
C VAL A 180 5.28 0.88 -6.80
N PRO A 181 6.25 1.05 -7.73
CA PRO A 181 7.06 -0.08 -8.18
C PRO A 181 8.02 -0.51 -7.07
N MET A 182 8.13 -1.82 -6.84
CA MET A 182 9.24 -2.37 -6.06
C MET A 182 10.53 -2.21 -6.89
N PRO A 183 11.64 -1.70 -6.34
CA PRO A 183 12.86 -1.56 -7.11
C PRO A 183 13.39 -2.95 -7.45
N GLY A 184 13.63 -3.18 -8.74
CA GLY A 184 14.37 -4.34 -9.21
C GLY A 184 15.85 -4.25 -8.82
N ILE A 185 16.51 -5.39 -8.64
CA ILE A 185 17.94 -5.42 -8.29
C ILE A 185 18.77 -5.60 -9.55
N GLY A 186 19.56 -4.58 -9.89
CA GLY A 186 20.29 -4.53 -11.16
C GLY A 186 19.34 -4.50 -12.36
N SER A 187 19.55 -5.40 -13.32
CA SER A 187 18.73 -5.51 -14.53
C SER A 187 17.45 -6.33 -14.38
N LEU A 188 17.22 -6.92 -13.20
CA LEU A 188 15.97 -7.63 -12.93
C LEU A 188 14.83 -6.60 -12.87
N GLU A 189 13.85 -6.72 -13.76
CA GLU A 189 12.70 -5.82 -13.75
C GLU A 189 11.90 -5.95 -12.43
N PRO A 190 11.22 -4.87 -12.00
CA PRO A 190 10.24 -4.93 -10.93
C PRO A 190 9.23 -6.06 -11.16
N ILE A 191 9.28 -7.10 -10.33
CA ILE A 191 8.36 -8.23 -10.43
C ILE A 191 6.99 -7.87 -9.80
N SER A 192 6.98 -6.91 -8.89
CA SER A 192 5.84 -6.60 -8.04
C SER A 192 5.58 -5.10 -7.91
N TYR A 193 4.30 -4.76 -7.81
CA TYR A 193 3.80 -3.40 -7.63
C TYR A 193 2.93 -3.35 -6.38
N VAL A 194 3.04 -2.27 -5.61
CA VAL A 194 2.11 -1.99 -4.51
C VAL A 194 1.04 -1.04 -5.03
N GLY A 195 -0.22 -1.42 -4.87
CA GLY A 195 -1.35 -0.63 -5.34
C GLY A 195 -1.53 0.66 -4.54
N PRO A 196 -2.21 1.67 -5.10
CA PRO A 196 -2.54 2.89 -4.38
C PRO A 196 -3.50 2.61 -3.21
N GLY A 197 -4.36 1.59 -3.34
CA GLY A 197 -5.22 1.11 -2.25
C GLY A 197 -4.40 0.68 -1.04
N ASP A 198 -3.39 -0.17 -1.23
CA ASP A 198 -2.54 -0.70 -0.16
C ASP A 198 -1.83 0.43 0.60
N ALA A 199 -1.20 1.36 -0.13
CA ALA A 199 -0.52 2.51 0.46
C ALA A 199 -1.49 3.42 1.24
N LEU A 200 -2.70 3.63 0.72
CA LEU A 200 -3.74 4.40 1.40
C LEU A 200 -4.19 3.72 2.70
N PHE A 201 -4.44 2.41 2.67
CA PHE A 201 -4.94 1.67 3.83
C PHE A 201 -3.88 1.50 4.92
N ILE A 202 -2.59 1.35 4.55
CA ILE A 202 -1.47 1.39 5.51
C ILE A 202 -1.54 2.69 6.31
N ALA A 203 -1.63 3.81 5.61
CA ALA A 203 -1.69 5.12 6.24
C ALA A 203 -2.97 5.34 7.04
N PHE A 204 -4.10 4.89 6.52
CA PHE A 204 -5.38 4.95 7.21
C PHE A 204 -5.35 4.19 8.54
N PHE A 205 -4.86 2.94 8.55
CA PHE A 205 -4.78 2.14 9.78
C PHE A 205 -3.76 2.70 10.76
N PHE A 206 -2.58 3.12 10.32
CA PHE A 206 -1.64 3.85 11.19
C PHE A 206 -2.27 5.12 11.75
N GLY A 207 -3.08 5.83 10.97
CA GLY A 207 -3.81 7.02 11.38
C GLY A 207 -4.78 6.72 12.53
N ILE A 208 -5.56 5.66 12.41
CA ILE A 208 -6.49 5.22 13.47
C ILE A 208 -5.71 4.80 14.72
N VAL A 209 -4.70 3.94 14.55
CA VAL A 209 -3.87 3.42 15.65
C VAL A 209 -3.18 4.56 16.41
N GLN A 210 -2.63 5.55 15.70
CA GLN A 210 -2.02 6.74 16.31
C GLN A 210 -3.07 7.56 17.07
N ARG A 211 -4.21 7.85 16.44
CA ARG A 211 -5.26 8.72 17.00
C ARG A 211 -5.86 8.16 18.28
N TYR A 212 -6.10 6.85 18.31
CA TYR A 212 -6.65 6.17 19.49
C TYR A 212 -5.56 5.63 20.43
N ARG A 213 -4.29 6.01 20.22
CA ARG A 213 -3.15 5.61 21.06
C ARG A 213 -3.07 4.08 21.27
N LEU A 214 -3.39 3.33 20.22
CA LEU A 214 -3.29 1.87 20.22
C LEU A 214 -1.81 1.44 20.05
N ASN A 215 -1.55 0.14 19.98
CA ASN A 215 -0.21 -0.41 19.89
C ASN A 215 0.42 -0.19 18.49
N MET A 216 0.96 1.01 18.26
CA MET A 216 1.62 1.39 17.00
C MET A 216 2.83 0.52 16.68
N SER A 217 3.64 0.18 17.68
CA SER A 217 4.83 -0.66 17.47
C SER A 217 4.45 -2.07 17.03
N GLY A 218 3.51 -2.70 17.74
CA GLY A 218 3.00 -4.02 17.37
C GLY A 218 2.33 -4.01 16.00
N THR A 219 1.53 -2.99 15.69
CA THR A 219 0.86 -2.87 14.38
C THR A 219 1.88 -2.79 13.25
N PHE A 220 2.91 -1.96 13.41
CA PHE A 220 3.97 -1.81 12.41
C PHE A 220 4.72 -3.13 12.17
N TRP A 221 5.17 -3.80 13.22
CA TRP A 221 5.93 -5.05 13.08
C TRP A 221 5.08 -6.21 12.54
N MET A 222 3.80 -6.29 12.94
CA MET A 222 2.87 -7.27 12.39
C MET A 222 2.57 -7.01 10.91
N MET A 223 2.34 -5.76 10.52
CA MET A 223 2.16 -5.38 9.11
C MET A 223 3.42 -5.68 8.31
N PHE A 224 4.59 -5.32 8.83
CA PHE A 224 5.86 -5.58 8.18
C PHE A 224 6.06 -7.08 7.94
N GLY A 225 5.85 -7.92 8.96
CA GLY A 225 5.99 -9.37 8.83
C GLY A 225 5.00 -9.96 7.82
N LEU A 226 3.70 -9.68 7.98
CA LEU A 226 2.66 -10.28 7.13
C LEU A 226 2.69 -9.77 5.68
N LEU A 227 2.91 -8.47 5.46
CA LEU A 227 3.00 -7.92 4.10
C LEU A 227 4.29 -8.32 3.40
N SER A 228 5.41 -8.43 4.13
CA SER A 228 6.64 -8.97 3.55
C SER A 228 6.49 -10.43 3.16
N ALA A 229 5.86 -11.25 4.01
CA ALA A 229 5.57 -12.65 3.68
C ALA A 229 4.66 -12.76 2.44
N ALA A 230 3.62 -11.92 2.34
CA ALA A 230 2.76 -11.85 1.16
C ALA A 230 3.55 -11.47 -0.10
N MET A 231 4.37 -10.41 -0.05
CA MET A 231 5.19 -10.00 -1.20
C MET A 231 6.22 -11.05 -1.61
N LEU A 232 6.84 -11.74 -0.66
CA LEU A 232 7.75 -12.85 -0.96
C LEU A 232 7.01 -14.02 -1.62
N ALA A 233 5.77 -14.32 -1.21
CA ALA A 233 4.94 -15.33 -1.86
C ALA A 233 4.56 -14.93 -3.29
N VAL A 234 4.21 -13.66 -3.53
CA VAL A 234 3.97 -13.13 -4.89
C VAL A 234 5.23 -13.29 -5.75
N ASN A 235 6.40 -12.90 -5.23
CA ASN A 235 7.68 -13.04 -5.93
C ASN A 235 8.06 -14.51 -6.19
N ALA A 236 7.57 -15.45 -5.36
CA ALA A 236 7.74 -16.88 -5.55
C ALA A 236 6.72 -17.51 -6.53
N GLY A 237 5.82 -16.72 -7.12
CA GLY A 237 4.86 -17.18 -8.12
C GLY A 237 3.53 -17.70 -7.58
N VAL A 238 3.19 -17.41 -6.31
CA VAL A 238 1.91 -17.83 -5.69
C VAL A 238 0.69 -17.11 -6.31
N GLY A 239 0.92 -16.10 -7.14
CA GLY A 239 -0.11 -15.29 -7.79
C GLY A 239 -0.42 -14.01 -7.02
N ASN A 240 -1.48 -13.31 -7.42
CA ASN A 240 -1.88 -12.06 -6.78
C ASN A 240 -2.46 -12.33 -5.39
N ILE A 241 -1.92 -11.62 -4.38
CA ILE A 241 -2.40 -11.70 -3.00
C ILE A 241 -3.04 -10.36 -2.63
N ALA A 242 -4.28 -10.43 -2.13
CA ALA A 242 -4.98 -9.30 -1.53
C ALA A 242 -4.19 -8.80 -0.31
N ALA A 243 -3.55 -7.62 -0.39
CA ALA A 243 -2.67 -7.10 0.65
C ALA A 243 -3.43 -6.48 1.84
N LEU A 244 -4.69 -6.08 1.68
CA LEU A 244 -5.54 -5.62 2.78
C LEU A 244 -5.90 -6.77 3.74
N LEU A 245 -5.94 -8.01 3.25
CA LEU A 245 -6.15 -9.20 4.09
C LEU A 245 -5.09 -9.33 5.20
N PRO A 246 -3.77 -9.49 4.91
CA PRO A 246 -2.74 -9.52 5.94
C PRO A 246 -2.66 -8.23 6.75
N MET A 247 -2.99 -7.07 6.16
CA MET A 247 -2.98 -5.79 6.85
C MET A 247 -4.07 -5.67 7.93
N GLY A 248 -5.29 -6.08 7.60
CA GLY A 248 -6.41 -6.14 8.55
C GLY A 248 -6.10 -7.09 9.71
N ILE A 249 -5.57 -8.29 9.39
CA ILE A 249 -5.13 -9.26 10.40
C ILE A 249 -4.04 -8.64 11.30
N ALA A 250 -3.02 -8.00 10.72
CA ALA A 250 -1.94 -7.38 11.49
C ALA A 250 -2.46 -6.36 12.52
N VAL A 251 -3.39 -5.50 12.09
CA VAL A 251 -3.97 -4.45 12.95
C VAL A 251 -4.83 -5.06 14.04
N ILE A 252 -5.65 -6.04 13.72
CA ILE A 252 -6.53 -6.69 14.69
C ILE A 252 -5.70 -7.42 15.74
N VAL A 253 -4.75 -8.25 15.29
CA VAL A 253 -3.89 -9.06 16.18
C VAL A 253 -2.97 -8.17 17.02
N ALA A 254 -2.42 -7.08 16.50
CA ALA A 254 -1.58 -6.19 17.29
C ALA A 254 -2.35 -5.45 18.41
N ASN A 255 -3.65 -5.27 18.25
CA ASN A 255 -4.49 -4.43 19.11
C ASN A 255 -5.64 -5.19 19.78
N PHE A 256 -5.64 -6.52 19.75
CA PHE A 256 -6.75 -7.34 20.24
C PHE A 256 -7.15 -7.04 21.70
N ARG A 257 -6.17 -6.65 22.54
CA ARG A 257 -6.39 -6.32 23.96
C ARG A 257 -7.25 -5.08 24.18
N TYR A 258 -7.32 -4.19 23.18
CA TYR A 258 -8.13 -2.95 23.24
C TYR A 258 -9.58 -3.18 22.82
N PHE A 259 -9.88 -4.34 22.23
CA PHE A 259 -11.20 -4.69 21.74
C PHE A 259 -11.98 -5.42 22.82
N LYS A 260 -12.53 -4.64 23.75
CA LYS A 260 -13.51 -5.13 24.72
C LYS A 260 -14.90 -4.79 24.21
N PHE A 261 -15.61 -5.80 23.71
CA PHE A 261 -16.97 -5.66 23.22
C PHE A 261 -17.94 -6.26 24.23
N ASP A 262 -19.03 -5.55 24.49
CA ASP A 262 -20.19 -6.20 25.07
C ASP A 262 -20.83 -7.16 24.04
N ARG A 263 -21.60 -8.15 24.51
CA ARG A 263 -22.27 -9.13 23.63
C ARG A 263 -23.17 -8.42 22.62
N SER A 264 -23.89 -7.39 23.06
CA SER A 264 -24.76 -6.57 22.21
C SER A 264 -24.00 -5.85 21.10
N GLU A 265 -22.86 -5.23 21.43
CA GLU A 265 -21.97 -4.56 20.48
C GLU A 265 -21.35 -5.53 19.48
N MET A 266 -20.95 -6.73 19.96
CA MET A 266 -20.39 -7.78 19.10
C MET A 266 -21.40 -8.21 18.04
N PHE A 267 -22.66 -8.43 18.42
CA PHE A 267 -23.72 -8.75 17.45
C PHE A 267 -23.95 -7.61 16.47
N ALA A 268 -24.03 -6.36 16.94
CA ALA A 268 -24.20 -5.20 16.07
C ALA A 268 -23.05 -5.08 15.02
N MET A 269 -21.81 -5.32 15.44
CA MET A 269 -20.66 -5.33 14.53
C MET A 269 -20.71 -6.47 13.52
N ILE A 270 -21.12 -7.68 13.95
CA ILE A 270 -21.26 -8.82 13.04
C ILE A 270 -22.33 -8.51 11.98
N TYR A 271 -23.49 -7.99 12.39
CA TYR A 271 -24.55 -7.60 11.44
C TYR A 271 -24.10 -6.48 10.50
N ALA A 272 -23.41 -5.46 11.01
CA ALA A 272 -22.86 -4.40 10.19
C ALA A 272 -21.81 -4.92 9.20
N GLY A 273 -20.96 -5.86 9.64
CA GLY A 273 -19.98 -6.55 8.80
C GLY A 273 -20.65 -7.34 7.69
N ILE A 274 -21.63 -8.19 8.01
CA ILE A 274 -22.40 -8.96 7.03
C ILE A 274 -23.10 -8.02 6.04
N LEU A 275 -23.77 -6.98 6.51
CA LEU A 275 -24.44 -6.01 5.66
C LEU A 275 -23.45 -5.33 4.71
N ALA A 276 -22.29 -4.90 5.21
CA ALA A 276 -21.26 -4.29 4.38
C ALA A 276 -20.69 -5.27 3.34
N VAL A 277 -20.52 -6.55 3.68
CA VAL A 277 -20.13 -7.60 2.73
C VAL A 277 -21.19 -7.79 1.65
N VAL A 278 -22.47 -7.87 2.02
CA VAL A 278 -23.58 -7.99 1.07
C VAL A 278 -23.66 -6.78 0.14
N LEU A 279 -23.50 -5.57 0.68
CA LEU A 279 -23.49 -4.33 -0.11
C LEU A 279 -22.27 -4.27 -1.04
N ALA A 280 -21.09 -4.65 -0.58
CA ALA A 280 -19.88 -4.70 -1.39
C ALA A 280 -20.02 -5.72 -2.52
N ALA A 281 -20.51 -6.93 -2.23
CA ALA A 281 -20.76 -7.97 -3.22
C ALA A 281 -21.86 -7.56 -4.21
N GLY A 282 -22.94 -6.93 -3.74
CA GLY A 282 -24.02 -6.40 -4.57
C GLY A 282 -23.55 -5.28 -5.49
N PHE A 283 -22.77 -4.33 -4.95
CA PHE A 283 -22.14 -3.26 -5.74
C PHE A 283 -21.18 -3.83 -6.79
N PHE A 284 -20.37 -4.83 -6.43
CA PHE A 284 -19.48 -5.52 -7.36
C PHE A 284 -20.24 -6.23 -8.47
N ALA A 285 -21.30 -6.98 -8.14
CA ALA A 285 -22.14 -7.65 -9.12
C ALA A 285 -22.85 -6.66 -10.06
N PHE A 286 -23.31 -5.53 -9.52
CA PHE A 286 -23.97 -4.46 -10.28
C PHE A 286 -22.98 -3.74 -11.21
N SER A 287 -21.84 -3.30 -10.69
CA SER A 287 -20.81 -2.60 -11.47
C SER A 287 -20.26 -3.49 -12.57
N HIS A 288 -20.03 -4.77 -12.29
CA HIS A 288 -19.58 -5.72 -13.30
C HIS A 288 -20.58 -5.84 -14.47
N LYS A 289 -21.89 -5.96 -14.17
CA LYS A 289 -22.91 -6.04 -15.22
C LYS A 289 -23.01 -4.75 -16.05
N GLN A 290 -22.92 -3.58 -15.39
CA GLN A 290 -23.03 -2.26 -16.03
C GLN A 290 -21.83 -1.93 -16.92
N PHE A 291 -20.60 -2.12 -16.41
CA PHE A 291 -19.38 -1.69 -17.11
C PHE A 291 -18.84 -2.75 -18.07
N PHE A 292 -18.97 -4.04 -17.75
CA PHE A 292 -18.31 -5.12 -18.49
C PHE A 292 -19.29 -6.11 -19.15
N GLY A 293 -20.61 -5.93 -18.98
CA GLY A 293 -21.62 -6.80 -19.59
C GLY A 293 -21.73 -6.67 -21.12
N LYS A 294 -21.19 -5.59 -21.72
CA LYS A 294 -21.18 -5.44 -23.18
C LYS A 294 -20.03 -6.25 -23.77
N LYS A 295 -20.35 -7.41 -24.36
CA LYS A 295 -19.39 -8.19 -25.15
C LYS A 295 -18.73 -7.26 -26.18
N PRO A 296 -17.39 -7.26 -26.31
CA PRO A 296 -16.72 -6.50 -27.36
C PRO A 296 -17.30 -6.95 -28.71
N SER A 297 -17.77 -5.98 -29.49
CA SER A 297 -18.39 -6.26 -30.79
C SER A 297 -17.37 -7.03 -31.65
N PRO A 298 -17.74 -8.17 -32.25
CA PRO A 298 -16.81 -9.05 -32.99
C PRO A 298 -16.10 -8.33 -34.14
N ALA A 299 -16.62 -7.20 -34.61
CA ALA A 299 -16.02 -6.37 -35.64
C ALA A 299 -14.63 -5.80 -35.28
N ARG A 300 -14.26 -5.68 -33.99
CA ARG A 300 -12.95 -5.13 -33.58
C ARG A 300 -11.83 -6.18 -33.44
N ALA A 301 -12.17 -7.47 -33.40
CA ALA A 301 -11.20 -8.55 -33.28
C ALA A 301 -10.57 -8.96 -34.64
N GLN A 302 -11.14 -8.49 -35.76
CA GLN A 302 -10.63 -8.76 -37.11
C GLN A 302 -9.76 -7.63 -37.69
N GLY A 303 -9.52 -6.56 -36.92
CA GLY A 303 -8.52 -5.56 -37.26
C GLY A 303 -7.12 -6.12 -37.01
N THR A 304 -6.62 -6.88 -37.99
CA THR A 304 -5.21 -7.26 -38.19
C THR A 304 -4.25 -6.36 -37.43
N LEU A 305 -3.75 -6.84 -36.29
CA LEU A 305 -2.44 -6.40 -35.81
C LEU A 305 -1.47 -6.68 -36.97
N PRO A 306 -0.79 -5.67 -37.55
CA PRO A 306 0.27 -5.96 -38.49
C PRO A 306 1.24 -6.87 -37.75
N LEU A 307 1.39 -8.09 -38.27
CA LEU A 307 2.42 -9.04 -37.84
C LEU A 307 3.70 -8.24 -37.70
N GLN A 308 4.11 -8.04 -36.46
CA GLN A 308 5.35 -7.37 -36.12
C GLN A 308 6.44 -8.18 -36.80
N GLN A 309 6.94 -7.62 -37.91
CA GLN A 309 7.96 -8.22 -38.76
C GLN A 309 9.05 -8.81 -37.88
N THR A 310 9.20 -10.12 -38.02
CA THR A 310 10.32 -10.91 -37.54
C THR A 310 11.62 -10.13 -37.75
N ALA A 311 12.39 -9.99 -36.68
CA ALA A 311 13.70 -9.37 -36.68
C ALA A 311 14.59 -9.95 -37.79
N PRO A 312 15.46 -9.14 -38.41
CA PRO A 312 16.41 -9.61 -39.42
C PRO A 312 17.33 -10.67 -38.82
N SER A 313 17.33 -11.84 -39.45
CA SER A 313 18.28 -12.94 -39.25
C SER A 313 19.71 -12.39 -39.20
N ALA A 314 20.39 -12.60 -38.09
CA ALA A 314 21.81 -12.30 -37.95
C ALA A 314 22.60 -13.07 -39.02
N LYS A 315 23.24 -12.35 -39.93
CA LYS A 315 24.31 -12.87 -40.77
C LYS A 315 25.48 -13.25 -39.87
N LYS A 316 25.83 -14.55 -39.85
CA LYS A 316 27.15 -15.02 -39.43
C LYS A 316 28.17 -14.49 -40.45
N ASN A 317 29.17 -13.76 -39.97
CA ASN A 317 30.50 -13.67 -40.58
C ASN A 317 31.48 -14.32 -39.61
#